data_AF-A0A800IM09-F1
#
_entry.id   AF-A0A800IM09-F1
#
_cell.length_a   1.000
_cell.length_b   1.000
_cell.length_c   1.000
_cell.angle_alpha   90.00
_cell.angle_beta   90.00
_cell.angle_gamma   90.00
#
_symmetry.space_group_name_H-M   'P 1'
#
loop_
_entity.id
_entity.type
_entity.pdbx_description
1 polymer ?
#
loop_
_entity_poly.entity_id
_entity_poly.type
_entity_poly.pdbx_seq_one_letter_code
_entity_poly.pdbx_strand_id
1 'polypeptide(L)'
;MSTGSSALPTSTLKQHYDKFLDCVHCGLCLPACPTYDELGLEMDSPRGRIHLMRAYADGRIDITDNYVRHIYQCLDCRACESACPAGVSYGSLIEVARAEIEKKRPRSAWEQRLRHLVFKTLLPSAGKLSLA
;
A
#
# COMPACT_ATOMS: atom_id res chain seq x y z
N MET A 1 26.73 28.54 5.77
CA MET A 1 27.28 27.19 6.03
C MET A 1 26.85 26.78 7.43
N SER A 2 25.76 26.05 7.53
CA SER A 2 25.37 25.29 8.72
C SER A 2 24.65 24.05 8.21
N THR A 3 25.36 22.94 8.28
CA THR A 3 24.98 21.61 7.86
C THR A 3 23.90 21.06 8.78
N GLY A 4 22.64 21.08 8.32
CA GLY A 4 21.53 20.38 8.94
C GLY A 4 21.44 18.96 8.40
N SER A 5 21.87 17.99 9.21
CA SER A 5 21.81 16.55 8.97
C SER A 5 20.38 16.09 8.64
N SER A 6 20.09 15.83 7.36
CA SER A 6 18.84 15.23 6.89
C SER A 6 18.85 13.72 7.16
N ALA A 7 18.47 13.31 8.37
CA ALA A 7 18.12 11.93 8.64
C ALA A 7 17.02 11.47 7.67
N LEU A 8 17.32 10.49 6.82
CA LEU A 8 16.36 9.90 5.88
C LEU A 8 15.10 9.43 6.63
N PRO A 9 13.90 9.59 6.05
CA PRO A 9 12.67 9.15 6.72
C PRO A 9 12.70 7.65 7.00
N THR A 10 12.37 7.25 8.23
CA THR A 10 12.46 5.86 8.73
C THR A 10 11.54 4.87 8.01
N SER A 11 10.58 5.35 7.21
CA SER A 11 9.71 4.55 6.33
C SER A 11 9.55 5.22 4.96
N THR A 12 9.43 4.45 3.88
CA THR A 12 9.18 5.02 2.53
C THR A 12 7.83 5.74 2.46
N LEU A 13 6.85 5.36 3.29
CA LEU A 13 5.60 6.11 3.45
C LEU A 13 5.85 7.55 3.88
N LYS A 14 6.82 7.80 4.78
CA LYS A 14 7.15 9.15 5.25
C LYS A 14 7.85 10.00 4.17
N GLN A 15 8.44 9.38 3.13
CA GLN A 15 8.98 10.12 1.98
C GLN A 15 7.88 10.69 1.08
N HIS A 16 6.68 10.10 1.12
CA HIS A 16 5.50 10.52 0.36
C HIS A 16 4.44 11.17 1.25
N TYR A 17 4.87 11.83 2.34
CA TYR A 17 3.96 12.33 3.35
C TYR A 17 3.05 13.45 2.85
N ASP A 18 3.57 14.26 1.92
CA ASP A 18 2.85 15.30 1.20
C ASP A 18 1.55 14.79 0.58
N LYS A 19 1.58 13.61 -0.04
CA LYS A 19 0.42 12.98 -0.69
C LYS A 19 -0.71 12.63 0.28
N PHE A 20 -0.43 12.48 1.58
CA PHE A 20 -1.50 12.29 2.58
C PHE A 20 -2.21 13.59 2.94
N LEU A 21 -1.53 14.72 2.81
CA LEU A 21 -2.03 16.02 3.27
C LEU A 21 -3.17 16.55 2.38
N ASP A 22 -3.23 16.09 1.12
CA ASP A 22 -4.32 16.39 0.19
C ASP A 22 -5.67 15.84 0.68
N CYS A 23 -5.66 14.79 1.52
CA CYS A 23 -6.88 14.21 2.07
C CYS A 23 -7.47 15.09 3.19
N VAL A 24 -8.57 15.77 2.89
CA VAL A 24 -9.34 16.58 3.87
C VAL A 24 -10.40 15.78 4.65
N HIS A 25 -10.37 14.45 4.57
CA HIS A 25 -11.27 13.54 5.31
C HIS A 25 -12.78 13.72 5.05
N CYS A 26 -13.19 14.27 3.90
CA CYS A 26 -14.61 14.56 3.58
C CYS A 26 -15.50 13.33 3.36
N GLY A 27 -14.94 12.17 3.02
CA GLY A 27 -15.70 10.92 2.82
C GLY A 27 -16.36 10.75 1.45
N LEU A 28 -16.15 11.64 0.48
CA LEU A 28 -16.72 11.49 -0.87
C LEU A 28 -16.22 10.25 -1.63
N CYS A 29 -15.06 9.72 -1.24
CA CYS A 29 -14.51 8.49 -1.83
C CYS A 29 -15.14 7.20 -1.30
N LEU A 30 -15.95 7.25 -0.24
CA LEU A 30 -16.56 6.08 0.39
C LEU A 30 -17.48 5.30 -0.56
N PRO A 31 -18.53 5.90 -1.16
CA PRO A 31 -19.43 5.17 -2.05
C PRO A 31 -18.77 4.73 -3.36
N ALA A 32 -17.63 5.33 -3.74
CA ALA A 32 -16.87 4.93 -4.92
C ALA A 32 -16.00 3.69 -4.67
N CYS A 33 -15.82 3.25 -3.43
CA CYS A 33 -14.94 2.15 -3.09
C CYS A 33 -15.72 0.83 -2.94
N PRO A 34 -15.51 -0.16 -3.82
CA PRO A 34 -16.28 -1.41 -3.79
C PRO A 34 -16.01 -2.21 -2.51
N THR A 35 -14.81 -2.11 -1.92
CA THR A 35 -14.51 -2.85 -0.69
C THR A 35 -15.21 -2.26 0.52
N TYR A 36 -15.43 -0.94 0.52
CA TYR A 36 -16.21 -0.29 1.56
C TYR A 36 -17.70 -0.58 1.40
N ASP A 37 -18.18 -0.56 0.15
CA ASP A 37 -19.58 -0.89 -0.18
C ASP A 37 -19.95 -2.30 0.31
N GLU A 38 -19.09 -3.29 0.07
CA GLU A 38 -19.32 -4.68 0.49
C GLU A 38 -19.13 -4.91 2.00
N LEU A 39 -18.11 -4.29 2.62
CA LEU A 39 -17.73 -4.60 4.00
C LEU A 39 -18.37 -3.66 5.04
N GLY A 40 -18.74 -2.44 4.65
CA GLY A 40 -19.23 -1.39 5.56
C GLY A 40 -18.21 -0.88 6.59
N LEU A 41 -16.96 -1.36 6.55
CA LEU A 41 -15.91 -1.00 7.49
C LEU A 41 -15.13 0.21 6.97
N GLU A 42 -15.15 1.31 7.70
CA GLU A 42 -14.42 2.54 7.31
C GLU A 42 -12.91 2.29 7.10
N MET A 43 -12.31 1.37 7.87
CA MET A 43 -10.91 0.98 7.74
C MET A 43 -10.59 0.32 6.38
N ASP A 44 -11.62 -0.21 5.71
CA ASP A 44 -11.57 -0.78 4.35
C ASP A 44 -12.04 0.20 3.27
N SER A 45 -12.13 1.49 3.61
CA SER A 45 -12.37 2.58 2.69
C SER A 45 -11.05 3.24 2.23
N PRO A 46 -11.05 4.03 1.15
CA PRO A 46 -9.86 4.77 0.74
C PRO A 46 -9.45 5.79 1.80
N ARG A 47 -10.42 6.49 2.40
CA ARG A 47 -10.19 7.47 3.47
C ARG A 47 -9.63 6.82 4.73
N GLY A 48 -10.23 5.72 5.19
CA GLY A 48 -9.76 5.01 6.38
C GLY A 48 -8.36 4.43 6.18
N ARG A 49 -8.07 3.87 5.01
CA ARG A 49 -6.71 3.41 4.68
C ARG A 49 -5.69 4.54 4.65
N ILE A 50 -6.01 5.71 4.10
CA ILE A 50 -5.13 6.88 4.19
C ILE A 50 -4.85 7.23 5.66
N HIS A 51 -5.87 7.18 6.52
CA HIS A 51 -5.68 7.43 7.95
C HIS A 51 -4.76 6.39 8.61
N LEU A 52 -4.88 5.11 8.27
CA LEU A 52 -3.98 4.06 8.73
C LEU A 52 -2.55 4.28 8.25
N MET A 53 -2.36 4.55 6.96
CA MET A 53 -1.05 4.82 6.37
C MET A 53 -0.37 6.02 7.05
N ARG A 54 -1.14 7.09 7.30
CA ARG A 54 -0.65 8.29 8.01
C ARG A 54 -0.31 7.99 9.46
N ALA A 55 -1.16 7.26 10.18
CA ALA A 55 -0.90 6.88 11.57
C ALA A 55 0.39 6.05 11.68
N TYR A 56 0.64 5.15 10.74
CA TYR A 56 1.90 4.40 10.65
C TYR A 56 3.08 5.32 10.33
N ALA A 57 2.95 6.20 9.33
CA ALA A 57 4.01 7.15 8.97
C ALA A 57 4.37 8.13 10.10
N ASP A 58 3.38 8.50 10.92
CA ASP A 58 3.51 9.32 12.13
C ASP A 58 4.11 8.54 13.31
N GLY A 59 4.30 7.22 13.20
CA GLY A 59 4.79 6.35 14.27
C GLY A 59 3.78 6.11 15.40
N ARG A 60 2.48 6.34 15.15
CA ARG A 60 1.41 6.13 16.15
C ARG A 60 0.94 4.67 16.23
N ILE A 61 1.12 3.91 15.16
CA ILE A 61 0.76 2.48 15.08
C ILE A 61 1.86 1.69 14.37
N ASP A 62 1.90 0.38 14.60
CA ASP A 62 2.80 -0.57 13.93
C ASP A 62 2.10 -1.36 12.81
N ILE A 63 2.90 -2.03 11.96
CA ILE A 63 2.39 -2.97 10.93
C ILE A 63 1.95 -4.29 11.59
N THR A 64 0.71 -4.28 12.06
CA THR A 64 0.01 -5.45 12.62
C THR A 64 -0.74 -6.25 11.55
N ASP A 65 -1.24 -7.44 11.89
CA ASP A 65 -2.03 -8.26 10.96
C ASP A 65 -3.30 -7.53 10.50
N ASN A 66 -3.92 -6.75 11.39
CA ASN A 66 -5.07 -5.92 11.06
C ASN A 66 -4.71 -4.80 10.09
N TYR A 67 -3.58 -4.11 10.29
CA TYR A 67 -3.10 -3.10 9.34
C TYR A 67 -2.89 -3.73 7.96
N VAL A 68 -2.19 -4.87 7.91
CA VAL A 68 -1.92 -5.60 6.66
C VAL A 68 -3.24 -5.98 5.98
N ARG A 69 -4.19 -6.56 6.71
CA ARG A 69 -5.51 -6.93 6.19
C ARG A 69 -6.21 -5.76 5.51
N HIS A 70 -6.34 -4.63 6.19
CA HIS A 70 -7.04 -3.46 5.64
C HIS A 70 -6.35 -2.89 4.41
N ILE A 71 -5.02 -2.84 4.39
CA ILE A 71 -4.25 -2.37 3.23
C ILE A 71 -4.42 -3.34 2.04
N TYR A 72 -4.34 -4.66 2.26
CA TYR A 72 -4.44 -5.65 1.19
C TYR A 72 -5.86 -5.91 0.70
N GLN A 73 -6.88 -5.51 1.45
CA GLN A 73 -8.27 -5.56 0.98
C GLN A 73 -8.52 -4.59 -0.20
N CYS A 74 -7.66 -3.57 -0.38
CA CYS A 74 -7.76 -2.67 -1.52
C CYS A 74 -7.56 -3.42 -2.86
N LEU A 75 -8.49 -3.25 -3.81
CA LEU A 75 -8.41 -3.87 -5.14
C LEU A 75 -7.54 -3.10 -6.14
N ASP A 76 -7.02 -1.93 -5.76
CA ASP A 76 -6.28 -1.01 -6.65
C ASP A 76 -7.07 -0.60 -7.93
N CYS A 77 -8.39 -0.49 -7.83
CA CYS A 77 -9.28 -0.11 -8.94
C CYS A 77 -9.31 1.39 -9.27
N ARG A 78 -8.75 2.23 -8.37
CA ARG A 78 -8.64 3.70 -8.52
C ARG A 78 -9.94 4.50 -8.67
N ALA A 79 -11.12 3.90 -8.53
CA ALA A 79 -12.41 4.61 -8.57
C ALA A 79 -12.50 5.78 -7.57
N CYS A 80 -11.84 5.62 -6.42
CA CYS A 80 -11.76 6.66 -5.39
C CYS A 80 -10.99 7.93 -5.81
N GLU A 81 -10.06 7.85 -6.77
CA GLU A 81 -9.31 9.01 -7.26
C GLU A 81 -10.23 9.91 -8.09
N SER A 82 -11.03 9.33 -9.00
CA SER A 82 -12.01 10.07 -9.81
C SER A 82 -13.10 10.73 -8.96
N ALA A 83 -13.48 10.12 -7.84
CA ALA A 83 -14.45 10.68 -6.91
C ALA A 83 -13.88 11.77 -5.99
N CYS A 84 -12.55 11.89 -5.89
CA CYS A 84 -11.90 12.77 -4.93
C CYS A 84 -11.76 14.20 -5.50
N PRO A 85 -12.46 15.21 -4.94
CA PRO A 85 -12.30 16.59 -5.41
C PRO A 85 -10.94 17.21 -5.05
N ALA A 86 -10.26 16.65 -4.04
CA ALA A 86 -8.93 17.08 -3.63
C ALA A 86 -7.80 16.47 -4.47
N GLY A 87 -8.11 15.55 -5.40
CA GLY A 87 -7.12 14.98 -6.31
C GLY A 87 -6.08 14.08 -5.65
N VAL A 88 -6.41 13.42 -4.54
CA VAL A 88 -5.48 12.51 -3.83
C VAL A 88 -5.01 11.39 -4.77
N SER A 89 -3.70 11.25 -4.95
CA SER A 89 -3.09 10.14 -5.71
C SER A 89 -3.06 8.85 -4.88
N TYR A 90 -4.24 8.28 -4.65
CA TYR A 90 -4.45 7.10 -3.81
C TYR A 90 -3.66 5.88 -4.27
N GLY A 91 -3.58 5.61 -5.57
CA GLY A 91 -2.84 4.50 -6.15
C GLY A 91 -1.35 4.55 -5.80
N SER A 92 -0.76 5.76 -5.77
CA SER A 92 0.62 5.92 -5.30
C SER A 92 0.77 5.53 -3.82
N LEU A 93 -0.19 5.92 -2.99
CA LEU A 93 -0.14 5.69 -1.55
C LEU A 93 -0.26 4.20 -1.22
N ILE A 94 -1.19 3.50 -1.85
CA ILE A 94 -1.41 2.07 -1.56
C ILE A 94 -0.21 1.21 -1.97
N GLU A 95 0.44 1.54 -3.09
CA GLU A 95 1.63 0.83 -3.56
C GLU A 95 2.83 1.03 -2.62
N VAL A 96 3.03 2.27 -2.15
CA VAL A 96 4.06 2.56 -1.15
C VAL A 96 3.76 1.83 0.17
N ALA A 97 2.50 1.77 0.59
CA ALA A 97 2.10 1.05 1.80
C ALA A 97 2.36 -0.45 1.71
N ARG A 98 2.03 -1.07 0.57
CA ARG A 98 2.31 -2.50 0.31
C ARG A 98 3.81 -2.78 0.29
N ALA A 99 4.60 -1.91 -0.35
CA ALA A 99 6.05 -2.02 -0.36
C ALA A 99 6.66 -1.96 1.05
N GLU A 100 6.14 -1.09 1.92
CA GLU A 100 6.57 -1.04 3.33
C GLU A 100 6.18 -2.30 4.11
N ILE A 101 4.99 -2.86 3.88
CA ILE A 101 4.59 -4.13 4.50
C ILE A 101 5.56 -5.24 4.10
N GLU A 102 5.89 -5.37 2.80
CA GLU A 102 6.79 -6.42 2.31
C GLU A 102 8.19 -6.31 2.92
N LYS A 103 8.72 -5.09 3.11
CA LYS A 103 10.02 -4.88 3.76
C LYS A 103 10.02 -5.31 5.23
N LYS A 104 8.92 -5.08 5.95
CA LYS A 104 8.79 -5.39 7.38
C LYS A 104 8.37 -6.82 7.65
N ARG A 105 7.72 -7.47 6.68
CA ARG A 105 7.26 -8.86 6.75
C ARG A 105 7.82 -9.65 5.58
N PRO A 106 9.15 -9.87 5.56
CA PRO A 106 9.76 -10.61 4.48
C PRO A 106 9.19 -12.02 4.44
N ARG A 107 8.89 -12.49 3.23
CA ARG A 107 8.52 -13.87 2.95
C ARG A 107 9.53 -14.85 3.52
N SER A 108 9.08 -16.07 3.78
CA SER A 108 9.97 -17.15 4.20
C SER A 108 11.09 -17.40 3.18
N ALA A 109 12.25 -17.88 3.63
CA ALA A 109 13.40 -18.13 2.75
C ALA A 109 13.09 -19.19 1.67
N TRP A 110 12.20 -20.15 1.95
CA TRP A 110 11.78 -21.14 0.96
C TRP A 110 10.94 -20.49 -0.15
N GLU A 111 10.00 -19.60 0.23
CA GLU A 111 9.13 -18.92 -0.71
C GLU A 111 9.94 -17.99 -1.61
N GLN A 112 10.90 -17.27 -1.05
CA GLN A 112 11.83 -16.44 -1.82
C GLN A 112 12.63 -17.27 -2.84
N ARG A 113 13.13 -18.45 -2.45
CA ARG A 113 13.88 -19.36 -3.33
C ARG A 113 12.99 -19.95 -4.43
N LEU A 114 11.81 -20.47 -4.08
CA LEU A 114 10.87 -21.00 -5.06
C LEU A 114 10.45 -19.94 -6.07
N ARG A 115 10.14 -18.74 -5.58
CA ARG A 115 9.75 -17.61 -6.42
C ARG A 115 10.88 -17.21 -7.37
N HIS A 116 12.12 -17.17 -6.87
CA HIS A 116 13.29 -16.95 -7.73
C HIS A 116 13.41 -18.01 -8.81
N LEU A 117 13.26 -19.29 -8.46
CA LEU A 117 13.32 -20.40 -9.41
C LEU A 117 12.20 -20.29 -10.46
N VAL A 118 10.96 -20.05 -10.05
CA VAL A 118 9.82 -19.91 -10.96
C VAL A 118 10.00 -18.72 -11.90
N PHE A 119 10.28 -17.53 -11.37
CA PHE A 119 10.38 -16.32 -12.20
C PHE A 119 11.65 -16.22 -13.04
N LYS A 120 12.78 -16.81 -12.60
CA LYS A 120 14.04 -16.76 -13.38
C LYS A 120 14.26 -17.95 -14.30
N THR A 121 13.68 -19.12 -13.99
CA THR A 121 14.03 -20.35 -14.72
C THR A 121 12.85 -21.04 -15.40
N LEU A 122 11.64 -20.93 -14.85
CA LEU A 122 10.45 -21.59 -15.40
C LEU A 122 9.74 -20.67 -16.39
N LEU A 123 9.26 -19.51 -15.92
CA LEU A 123 8.49 -18.54 -16.71
C LEU A 123 9.21 -18.02 -17.97
N PRO A 124 10.53 -17.75 -17.96
CA PRO A 124 11.22 -17.29 -19.17
C PRO A 124 11.40 -18.36 -20.24
N SER A 125 11.16 -19.64 -19.92
CA SER A 125 11.36 -20.75 -20.85
C SER A 125 10.03 -21.32 -21.33
N ALA A 126 9.57 -20.86 -22.49
CA ALA A 126 8.33 -21.33 -23.12
C ALA A 126 8.28 -22.87 -23.27
N GLY A 127 9.41 -23.51 -23.59
CA GLY A 127 9.49 -24.96 -23.71
C GLY A 127 9.22 -25.72 -22.40
N LYS A 128 9.60 -25.17 -21.23
CA LYS A 128 9.34 -25.81 -19.93
C LYS A 128 7.91 -25.57 -19.43
N LEU A 129 7.25 -24.48 -19.86
CA LEU A 129 5.83 -24.28 -19.57
C LEU A 129 4.92 -25.21 -20.39
N SER A 130 5.32 -25.63 -21.58
CA SER A 130 4.51 -26.52 -22.43
C SER A 130 4.46 -27.99 -21.98
N LEU A 131 5.22 -28.35 -20.94
CA LEU A 131 5.37 -29.72 -20.43
C LEU A 131 4.64 -29.98 -19.10
N ALA A 132 3.79 -29.05 -18.65
CA ALA A 132 2.91 -29.18 -17.49
C ALA A 132 1.45 -28.98 -17.93
#